data_AF-A0A955ZFP0-F1
#
_entry.id   AF-A0A955ZFP0-F1
#
_cell.length_a   1.000
_cell.length_b   1.000
_cell.length_c   1.000
_cell.angle_alpha   90.00
_cell.angle_beta   90.00
_cell.angle_gamma   90.00
#
_symmetry.space_group_name_H-M   'P 1'
#
loop_
_entity.id
_entity.type
_entity.pdbx_description
1 polymer ?
#
loop_
_entity_poly.entity_id
_entity_poly.type
_entity_poly.pdbx_seq_one_letter_code
_entity_poly.pdbx_strand_id
1 'polypeptide(L)'
;MNTLFRLTALASVLVSGCVVRTGPAPSRTPARNQVSTTGSADATVEASAGANVGVVNAGGSGVTSSDGAVECHGTQNVTLRDRTIHTPGDAIAAHGACTITLVHCNVSAGGVAVQAHGASRVVLDGSTISGSVAALEAHGSSIIDTKGSSWSGRVEKHGAARVNDLGGNAWK
;
A
#
# COMPACT_ATOMS: atom_id res chain seq x y z
N MET A 1 -58.12 -27.34 -7.37
CA MET A 1 -58.41 -25.88 -7.40
C MET A 1 -58.96 -25.54 -6.02
N ASN A 2 -58.42 -24.69 -5.15
CA ASN A 2 -57.31 -23.74 -5.17
C ASN A 2 -56.77 -23.58 -3.74
N THR A 3 -55.51 -23.17 -3.69
CA THR A 3 -54.61 -22.85 -2.57
C THR A 3 -55.21 -21.87 -1.55
N LEU A 4 -55.12 -22.19 -0.25
CA LEU A 4 -55.29 -21.24 0.86
C LEU A 4 -53.94 -20.63 1.22
N PHE A 5 -53.78 -19.33 1.00
CA PHE A 5 -52.80 -18.48 1.67
C PHE A 5 -53.48 -17.12 1.87
N ARG A 6 -53.77 -16.74 3.13
CA ARG A 6 -54.09 -15.35 3.47
C ARG A 6 -53.18 -14.87 4.59
N LEU A 7 -52.34 -13.93 4.16
CA LEU A 7 -51.31 -13.16 4.82
C LEU A 7 -51.89 -12.31 5.96
N THR A 8 -51.18 -12.28 7.08
CA THR A 8 -51.31 -11.31 8.17
C THR A 8 -50.91 -9.92 7.67
N ALA A 9 -51.79 -8.92 7.83
CA ALA A 9 -51.49 -7.52 7.60
C ALA A 9 -50.89 -6.90 8.86
N LEU A 10 -49.62 -6.48 8.80
CA LEU A 10 -49.02 -5.57 9.78
C LEU A 10 -49.29 -4.14 9.35
N ALA A 11 -49.93 -3.38 10.23
CA ALA A 11 -50.13 -1.95 10.12
C ALA A 11 -48.81 -1.22 10.42
N SER A 12 -48.32 -0.45 9.45
CA SER A 12 -47.12 0.38 9.58
C SER A 12 -47.44 1.70 10.29
N VAL A 13 -46.64 1.98 11.32
CA VAL A 13 -46.57 3.27 12.02
C VAL A 13 -45.91 4.31 11.10
N LEU A 14 -46.57 5.46 10.92
CA LEU A 14 -46.04 6.62 10.22
C LEU A 14 -45.02 7.34 11.11
N VAL A 15 -43.73 7.20 10.78
CA VAL A 15 -42.68 8.12 11.24
C VAL A 15 -42.39 9.09 10.10
N SER A 16 -42.64 10.37 10.37
CA SER A 16 -42.29 11.49 9.51
C SER A 16 -40.76 11.62 9.45
N GLY A 17 -40.19 11.56 8.25
CA GLY A 17 -38.74 11.71 8.07
C GLY A 17 -38.28 11.49 6.64
N CYS A 18 -38.05 12.59 5.93
CA CYS A 18 -37.13 12.75 4.79
C CYS A 18 -37.18 11.66 3.69
N VAL A 19 -37.97 11.90 2.64
CA VAL A 19 -37.82 11.19 1.36
C VAL A 19 -36.81 11.95 0.50
N VAL A 20 -35.60 11.40 0.35
CA VAL A 20 -34.72 11.77 -0.78
C VAL A 20 -34.89 10.72 -1.87
N ARG A 21 -35.60 11.11 -2.93
CA ARG A 21 -35.67 10.40 -4.21
C ARG A 21 -34.30 10.51 -4.90
N THR A 22 -33.59 9.41 -5.08
CA THR A 22 -32.46 9.34 -6.02
C THR A 22 -33.01 9.06 -7.42
N GLY A 23 -33.16 10.10 -8.24
CA GLY A 23 -33.17 9.97 -9.70
C GLY A 23 -31.75 9.72 -10.21
N PRO A 24 -31.58 9.18 -11.44
CA PRO A 24 -30.25 8.95 -12.00
C PRO A 24 -29.73 10.21 -12.69
N ALA A 25 -28.58 10.74 -12.25
CA ALA A 25 -27.78 11.74 -12.97
C ALA A 25 -26.34 11.78 -12.40
N PRO A 26 -25.39 12.46 -13.07
CA PRO A 26 -24.37 11.90 -13.95
C PRO A 26 -23.00 11.76 -13.27
N SER A 27 -22.08 11.09 -13.96
CA SER A 27 -20.65 11.00 -13.69
C SER A 27 -20.05 12.29 -13.09
N ARG A 28 -19.78 12.28 -11.78
CA ARG A 28 -18.91 13.25 -11.13
C ARG A 28 -17.51 12.67 -11.05
N THR A 29 -16.70 13.03 -12.03
CA THR A 29 -15.25 13.12 -11.89
C THR A 29 -14.97 14.07 -10.71
N PRO A 30 -14.32 13.64 -9.61
CA PRO A 30 -13.67 14.63 -8.75
C PRO A 30 -12.52 15.24 -9.55
N ALA A 31 -12.53 16.57 -9.63
CA ALA A 31 -11.54 17.37 -10.32
C ALA A 31 -10.12 16.92 -9.95
N ARG A 32 -9.44 16.31 -10.92
CA ARG A 32 -8.00 16.08 -10.88
C ARG A 32 -7.37 17.47 -10.95
N ASN A 33 -6.96 18.02 -9.81
CA ASN A 33 -6.12 19.21 -9.79
C ASN A 33 -4.73 18.78 -10.28
N GLN A 34 -4.59 18.60 -11.60
CA GLN A 34 -3.31 18.36 -12.25
C GLN A 34 -2.61 19.70 -12.33
N VAL A 35 -1.75 19.97 -11.35
CA VAL A 35 -0.70 20.98 -11.52
C VAL A 35 0.29 20.37 -12.51
N SER A 36 0.16 20.79 -13.78
CA SER A 36 1.20 20.59 -14.79
C SER A 36 2.25 21.66 -14.59
N THR A 37 3.35 21.34 -13.94
CA THR A 37 4.55 22.18 -13.93
C THR A 37 5.58 21.59 -14.87
N THR A 38 5.64 22.16 -16.07
CA THR A 38 6.84 22.12 -16.89
C THR A 38 7.88 23.05 -16.26
N GLY A 39 8.97 22.47 -15.74
CA GLY A 39 10.25 23.18 -15.65
C GLY A 39 10.85 23.41 -14.25
N SER A 40 12.15 23.12 -14.21
CA SER A 40 13.25 23.59 -13.36
C SER A 40 13.22 23.40 -11.84
N ALA A 41 14.35 22.84 -11.38
CA ALA A 41 14.74 22.67 -9.99
C ALA A 41 14.93 24.03 -9.31
N ASP A 42 13.91 24.46 -8.58
CA ASP A 42 13.99 25.13 -7.28
C ASP A 42 12.57 25.60 -6.91
N ALA A 43 11.79 24.72 -6.27
CA ALA A 43 10.49 25.08 -5.75
C ALA A 43 10.28 24.36 -4.42
N THR A 44 10.52 25.07 -3.33
CA THR A 44 10.09 24.68 -1.98
C THR A 44 8.56 24.77 -1.95
N VAL A 45 7.90 23.61 -1.86
CA VAL A 45 6.44 23.55 -1.68
C VAL A 45 6.17 23.41 -0.19
N GLU A 46 5.66 24.46 0.45
CA GLU A 46 5.12 24.33 1.82
C GLU A 46 3.73 23.68 1.76
N ALA A 47 3.61 22.49 2.33
CA ALA A 47 2.34 21.78 2.44
C ALA A 47 1.61 22.21 3.72
N SER A 48 0.36 22.67 3.59
CA SER A 48 -0.53 22.90 4.71
C SER A 48 -1.04 21.58 5.30
N ALA A 49 -1.08 21.52 6.63
CA ALA A 49 -1.44 20.33 7.39
C ALA A 49 -2.83 19.80 6.99
N GLY A 50 -2.86 18.62 6.36
CA GLY A 50 -4.10 17.93 5.99
C GLY A 50 -4.11 17.27 4.62
N ALA A 51 -3.09 17.48 3.78
CA ALA A 51 -2.99 16.79 2.50
C ALA A 51 -2.16 15.49 2.64
N ASN A 52 -2.79 14.34 2.39
CA ASN A 52 -2.10 13.10 2.04
C ASN A 52 -1.44 13.27 0.66
N VAL A 53 -0.23 13.80 0.66
CA VAL A 53 0.61 13.96 -0.53
C VAL A 53 1.17 12.59 -0.90
N GLY A 54 0.50 11.91 -1.82
CA GLY A 54 1.07 10.77 -2.53
C GLY A 54 2.22 11.25 -3.41
N VAL A 55 3.45 11.01 -3.00
CA VAL A 55 4.63 11.31 -3.81
C VAL A 55 4.64 10.33 -5.00
N VAL A 56 4.20 10.82 -6.16
CA VAL A 56 4.46 10.16 -7.44
C VAL A 56 5.81 10.65 -7.94
N ASN A 57 6.88 9.89 -7.73
CA ASN A 57 8.16 10.20 -8.36
C ASN A 57 8.29 9.43 -9.69
N ALA A 58 8.15 10.16 -10.79
CA ALA A 58 8.63 9.74 -12.09
C ALA A 58 10.14 10.01 -12.16
N GLY A 59 10.95 8.99 -11.88
CA GLY A 59 12.37 8.90 -12.26
C GLY A 59 13.27 10.07 -11.84
N GLY A 60 13.93 9.95 -10.69
CA GLY A 60 15.04 10.84 -10.33
C GLY A 60 15.52 10.66 -8.90
N SER A 61 16.82 10.42 -8.77
CA SER A 61 17.57 10.25 -7.52
C SER A 61 17.34 11.42 -6.55
N GLY A 62 17.09 11.11 -5.28
CA GLY A 62 16.94 12.11 -4.22
C GLY A 62 15.56 12.11 -3.57
N VAL A 63 15.20 11.00 -2.94
CA VAL A 63 14.28 11.10 -1.80
C VAL A 63 15.20 11.40 -0.61
N THR A 64 14.99 12.50 0.13
CA THR A 64 15.70 12.85 1.37
C THR A 64 14.65 13.12 2.45
N SER A 65 14.29 12.10 3.22
CA SER A 65 14.38 12.03 4.68
C SER A 65 13.00 11.86 5.32
N SER A 66 12.84 10.76 6.07
CA SER A 66 11.64 10.41 6.88
C SER A 66 10.34 10.23 6.09
N ASP A 67 10.42 9.68 4.89
CA ASP A 67 9.23 9.44 4.06
C ASP A 67 8.46 8.26 4.65
N GLY A 68 7.18 8.49 4.90
CA GLY A 68 6.27 7.54 5.54
C GLY A 68 6.06 6.25 4.76
N ALA A 69 4.97 5.55 5.05
CA ALA A 69 4.69 4.27 4.44
C ALA A 69 4.66 4.35 2.89
N VAL A 70 5.24 3.36 2.24
CA VAL A 70 5.27 3.20 0.78
C VAL A 70 4.23 2.18 0.38
N GLU A 71 3.28 2.59 -0.42
CA GLU A 71 2.24 1.71 -0.95
C GLU A 71 2.34 1.59 -2.47
N CYS A 72 2.12 0.38 -2.99
CA CYS A 72 2.15 0.10 -4.41
C CYS A 72 1.02 -0.85 -4.80
N HIS A 73 0.33 -0.55 -5.90
CA HIS A 73 -0.90 -1.23 -6.29
C HIS A 73 -0.94 -1.57 -7.79
N GLY A 74 -1.87 -2.45 -8.17
CA GLY A 74 -2.16 -2.74 -9.56
C GLY A 74 -0.94 -3.35 -10.26
N THR A 75 -0.44 -2.71 -11.31
CA THR A 75 0.73 -3.13 -12.09
C THR A 75 1.89 -2.14 -11.98
N GLN A 76 1.90 -1.32 -10.92
CA GLN A 76 2.93 -0.30 -10.70
C GLN A 76 4.30 -0.92 -10.46
N ASN A 77 5.34 -0.14 -10.75
CA ASN A 77 6.73 -0.48 -10.43
C ASN A 77 7.36 0.66 -9.63
N VAL A 78 7.84 0.36 -8.44
CA VAL A 78 8.48 1.32 -7.53
C VAL A 78 9.91 0.88 -7.27
N THR A 79 10.88 1.80 -7.33
CA THR A 79 12.27 1.52 -6.98
C THR A 79 12.77 2.58 -6.01
N LEU A 80 13.25 2.13 -4.85
CA LEU A 80 13.88 2.96 -3.83
C LEU A 80 15.34 2.56 -3.71
N ARG A 81 16.23 3.55 -3.63
CA ARG A 81 17.67 3.35 -3.51
C ARG A 81 18.23 4.23 -2.42
N ASP A 82 19.09 3.67 -1.58
CA ASP A 82 19.85 4.43 -0.58
C ASP A 82 18.94 5.26 0.35
N ARG A 83 17.84 4.63 0.78
CA ARG A 83 16.79 5.26 1.59
C ARG A 83 16.73 4.74 3.00
N THR A 84 16.49 5.64 3.95
CA THR A 84 16.07 5.28 5.32
C THR A 84 14.58 5.57 5.46
N ILE A 85 13.81 4.55 5.81
CA ILE A 85 12.35 4.61 5.99
C ILE A 85 12.06 4.20 7.43
N HIS A 86 11.36 5.06 8.15
CA HIS A 86 10.94 4.78 9.52
C HIS A 86 9.46 5.10 9.68
N THR A 87 8.67 4.11 10.12
CA THR A 87 7.24 4.29 10.34
C THR A 87 6.83 3.71 11.69
N PRO A 88 5.87 4.34 12.40
CA PRO A 88 5.32 3.78 13.64
C PRO A 88 4.40 2.58 13.38
N GLY A 89 3.87 2.44 12.16
CA GLY A 89 3.07 1.31 11.70
C GLY A 89 3.82 0.50 10.67
N ASP A 90 3.12 0.07 9.62
CA ASP A 90 3.73 -0.67 8.51
C ASP A 90 4.56 0.27 7.63
N ALA A 91 5.62 -0.25 6.98
CA ALA A 91 6.52 0.59 6.18
C ALA A 91 6.34 0.42 4.68
N ILE A 92 6.31 -0.81 4.15
CA ILE A 92 6.20 -1.08 2.72
C ILE A 92 5.04 -2.04 2.47
N ALA A 93 4.12 -1.70 1.58
CA ALA A 93 2.99 -2.54 1.21
C ALA A 93 2.82 -2.65 -0.31
N ALA A 94 2.92 -3.86 -0.84
CA ALA A 94 2.72 -4.19 -2.25
C ALA A 94 1.42 -5.00 -2.44
N HIS A 95 0.56 -4.54 -3.35
CA HIS A 95 -0.73 -5.17 -3.65
C HIS A 95 -0.93 -5.38 -5.15
N GLY A 96 -1.74 -6.37 -5.53
CA GLY A 96 -2.02 -6.68 -6.93
C GLY A 96 -0.84 -7.37 -7.60
N ALA A 97 -0.46 -6.93 -8.79
CA ALA A 97 0.71 -7.39 -9.56
C ALA A 97 1.85 -6.35 -9.54
N CYS A 98 1.90 -5.49 -8.51
CA CYS A 98 2.93 -4.48 -8.38
C CYS A 98 4.31 -5.10 -8.15
N THR A 99 5.37 -4.43 -8.64
CA THR A 99 6.76 -4.72 -8.22
C THR A 99 7.37 -3.56 -7.41
N ILE A 100 7.95 -3.87 -6.25
CA ILE A 100 8.79 -2.94 -5.48
C ILE A 100 10.24 -3.45 -5.47
N THR A 101 11.20 -2.57 -5.69
CA THR A 101 12.64 -2.88 -5.56
C THR A 101 13.28 -1.93 -4.56
N LEU A 102 13.88 -2.49 -3.50
CA LEU A 102 14.65 -1.76 -2.49
C LEU A 102 16.13 -2.11 -2.66
N VAL A 103 16.97 -1.10 -2.89
CA VAL A 103 18.42 -1.27 -3.05
C VAL A 103 19.14 -0.43 -2.01
N HIS A 104 19.93 -1.06 -1.15
CA HIS A 104 20.64 -0.40 -0.05
C HIS A 104 19.74 0.47 0.84
N CYS A 105 18.51 -0.01 1.09
CA CYS A 105 17.57 0.69 1.97
C CYS A 105 17.73 0.21 3.42
N ASN A 106 17.41 1.09 4.37
CA ASN A 106 17.22 0.76 5.78
C ASN A 106 15.77 1.03 6.15
N VAL A 107 15.01 -0.02 6.46
CA VAL A 107 13.58 0.06 6.77
C VAL A 107 13.35 -0.37 8.21
N SER A 108 12.71 0.49 9.00
CA SER A 108 12.33 0.23 10.38
C SER A 108 10.86 0.54 10.58
N ALA A 109 10.06 -0.47 10.90
CA ALA A 109 8.63 -0.36 11.12
C ALA A 109 8.26 -0.71 12.57
N GLY A 110 7.37 0.08 13.17
CA GLY A 110 6.69 -0.29 14.41
C GLY A 110 5.64 -1.39 14.22
N GLY A 111 5.20 -1.62 12.98
CA GLY A 111 4.37 -2.74 12.54
C GLY A 111 5.16 -3.77 11.73
N VAL A 112 4.67 -4.08 10.53
CA VAL A 112 5.31 -4.96 9.56
C VAL A 112 6.16 -4.14 8.59
N ALA A 113 7.43 -4.50 8.43
CA ALA A 113 8.33 -3.70 7.59
C ALA A 113 8.06 -3.87 6.09
N VAL A 114 7.82 -5.09 5.62
CA VAL A 114 7.49 -5.35 4.22
C VAL A 114 6.32 -6.32 4.11
N GLN A 115 5.23 -5.86 3.51
CA GLN A 115 4.04 -6.64 3.20
C GLN A 115 3.89 -6.82 1.69
N ALA A 116 3.70 -8.06 1.24
CA ALA A 116 3.47 -8.40 -0.16
C ALA A 116 2.20 -9.24 -0.31
N HIS A 117 1.18 -8.70 -0.97
CA HIS A 117 -0.12 -9.35 -1.18
C HIS A 117 -0.41 -9.57 -2.67
N GLY A 118 -1.35 -10.47 -2.97
CA GLY A 118 -1.79 -10.74 -4.35
C GLY A 118 -0.73 -11.46 -5.15
N ALA A 119 -0.44 -10.98 -6.36
CA ALA A 119 0.61 -11.46 -7.26
C ALA A 119 1.81 -10.50 -7.31
N SER A 120 2.03 -9.75 -6.24
CA SER A 120 3.08 -8.72 -6.18
C SER A 120 4.47 -9.35 -6.06
N ARG A 121 5.48 -8.56 -6.43
CA ARG A 121 6.88 -8.92 -6.26
C ARG A 121 7.62 -7.84 -5.48
N VAL A 122 8.37 -8.23 -4.46
CA VAL A 122 9.28 -7.32 -3.75
C VAL A 122 10.70 -7.86 -3.87
N VAL A 123 11.63 -6.99 -4.24
CA VAL A 123 13.06 -7.31 -4.35
C VAL A 123 13.82 -6.50 -3.31
N LEU A 124 14.54 -7.19 -2.44
CA LEU A 124 15.41 -6.62 -1.40
C LEU A 124 16.87 -6.92 -1.78
N ASP A 125 17.62 -5.88 -2.13
CA ASP A 125 19.03 -5.99 -2.50
C ASP A 125 19.89 -5.13 -1.58
N GLY A 126 20.81 -5.75 -0.85
CA GLY A 126 21.71 -5.05 0.08
C GLY A 126 21.00 -4.23 1.17
N SER A 127 19.76 -4.57 1.52
CA SER A 127 18.89 -3.75 2.38
C SER A 127 18.79 -4.32 3.81
N THR A 128 18.56 -3.45 4.79
CA THR A 128 18.32 -3.82 6.20
C THR A 128 16.86 -3.57 6.54
N ILE A 129 16.15 -4.60 7.00
CA ILE A 129 14.70 -4.57 7.21
C ILE A 129 14.36 -5.01 8.63
N SER A 130 13.67 -4.17 9.40
CA SER A 130 13.27 -4.48 10.76
C SER A 130 11.82 -4.08 10.99
N GLY A 131 11.01 -5.00 11.50
CA GLY A 131 9.63 -4.72 11.90
C GLY A 131 9.33 -5.33 13.27
N SER A 132 8.70 -4.54 14.16
CA SER A 132 8.37 -5.00 15.51
C SER A 132 7.33 -6.10 15.52
N VAL A 133 6.41 -6.12 14.55
CA VAL A 133 5.47 -7.23 14.36
C VAL A 133 6.12 -8.33 13.53
N ALA A 134 6.51 -8.02 12.30
CA ALA A 134 7.24 -8.92 11.40
C ALA A 134 8.17 -8.12 10.51
N ALA A 135 9.32 -8.69 10.15
CA ALA A 135 10.18 -8.08 9.14
C ALA A 135 9.55 -8.21 7.76
N LEU A 136 9.06 -9.41 7.42
CA LEU A 136 8.49 -9.72 6.11
C LEU A 136 7.18 -10.48 6.30
N GLU A 137 6.16 -10.11 5.54
CA GLU A 137 4.88 -10.81 5.49
C GLU A 137 4.43 -10.95 4.04
N ALA A 138 4.21 -12.18 3.61
CA ALA A 138 3.87 -12.52 2.23
C ALA A 138 2.55 -13.31 2.16
N HIS A 139 1.61 -12.85 1.34
CA HIS A 139 0.27 -13.41 1.17
C HIS A 139 -0.08 -13.66 -0.30
N GLY A 140 -1.03 -14.57 -0.52
CA GLY A 140 -1.55 -14.85 -1.85
C GLY A 140 -0.54 -15.64 -2.67
N SER A 141 -0.15 -15.11 -3.82
CA SER A 141 0.90 -15.67 -4.70
C SER A 141 2.09 -14.73 -4.82
N SER A 142 2.31 -13.88 -3.81
CA SER A 142 3.37 -12.88 -3.85
C SER A 142 4.75 -13.50 -3.72
N ILE A 143 5.76 -12.78 -4.20
CA ILE A 143 7.15 -13.21 -4.17
C ILE A 143 7.99 -12.10 -3.53
N ILE A 144 8.71 -12.44 -2.47
CA ILE A 144 9.76 -11.59 -1.91
C ILE A 144 11.10 -12.24 -2.23
N ASP A 145 11.91 -11.58 -3.03
CA ASP A 145 13.27 -12.00 -3.35
C ASP A 145 14.26 -11.19 -2.53
N THR A 146 15.22 -11.87 -1.90
CA THR A 146 16.18 -11.24 -0.98
C THR A 146 17.60 -11.58 -1.36
N LYS A 147 18.48 -10.59 -1.45
CA LYS A 147 19.90 -10.76 -1.77
C LYS A 147 20.74 -9.80 -0.94
N GLY A 148 21.84 -10.29 -0.36
CA GLY A 148 22.78 -9.46 0.38
C GLY A 148 22.16 -8.63 1.52
N SER A 149 20.96 -8.99 1.95
CA SER A 149 20.10 -8.18 2.82
C SER A 149 20.09 -8.76 4.22
N SER A 150 19.74 -7.95 5.21
CA SER A 150 19.57 -8.41 6.58
C SER A 150 18.20 -8.06 7.11
N TRP A 151 17.66 -8.90 7.99
CA TRP A 151 16.41 -8.59 8.65
C TRP A 151 16.38 -9.05 10.09
N SER A 152 15.57 -8.32 10.86
CA SER A 152 15.29 -8.56 12.27
C SER A 152 13.79 -8.61 12.48
N GLY A 153 13.29 -9.77 12.90
CA GLY A 153 11.87 -10.01 13.12
C GLY A 153 11.35 -11.24 12.37
N ARG A 154 10.07 -11.57 12.59
CA ARG A 154 9.44 -12.75 11.99
C ARG A 154 9.33 -12.62 10.47
N VAL A 155 9.36 -13.76 9.79
CA VAL A 155 9.04 -13.89 8.36
C VAL A 155 7.80 -14.76 8.25
N GLU A 156 6.69 -14.18 7.81
CA GLU A 156 5.39 -14.83 7.73
C GLU A 156 4.99 -15.05 6.26
N LYS A 157 4.45 -16.24 5.98
CA LYS A 157 4.06 -16.66 4.62
C LYS A 157 2.70 -17.35 4.66
N HIS A 158 1.79 -16.89 3.82
CA HIS A 158 0.43 -17.41 3.70
C HIS A 158 0.07 -17.68 2.24
N GLY A 159 -0.75 -18.71 2.02
CA GLY A 159 -1.15 -19.12 0.67
C GLY A 159 0.00 -19.74 -0.13
N ALA A 160 0.13 -19.33 -1.39
CA ALA A 160 1.18 -19.75 -2.31
C ALA A 160 2.41 -18.80 -2.30
N ALA A 161 2.47 -17.87 -1.34
CA ALA A 161 3.50 -16.85 -1.27
C ALA A 161 4.89 -17.45 -1.02
N ARG A 162 5.91 -16.79 -1.56
CA ARG A 162 7.32 -17.24 -1.47
C ARG A 162 8.20 -16.12 -0.96
N VAL A 163 9.14 -16.50 -0.10
CA VAL A 163 10.27 -15.66 0.30
C VAL A 163 11.52 -16.43 -0.12
N ASN A 164 12.22 -15.91 -1.11
CA ASN A 164 13.37 -16.55 -1.73
C ASN A 164 14.65 -15.89 -1.21
N ASP A 165 15.58 -16.74 -0.76
CA ASP A 165 16.95 -16.35 -0.46
C ASP A 165 17.79 -16.52 -1.73
N LEU A 166 18.27 -15.40 -2.28
CA LEU A 166 19.14 -15.35 -3.46
C LEU A 166 20.64 -15.26 -3.07
N GLY A 167 20.96 -15.46 -1.79
CA GLY A 167 22.33 -15.52 -1.27
C GLY A 167 22.80 -14.25 -0.57
N GLY A 168 23.74 -14.43 0.37
CA GLY A 168 24.40 -13.35 1.10
C GLY A 168 23.53 -12.67 2.17
N ASN A 169 22.39 -13.27 2.53
CA ASN A 169 21.48 -12.70 3.50
C ASN A 169 21.88 -13.03 4.95
N ALA A 170 21.56 -12.13 5.88
CA ALA A 170 21.76 -12.32 7.31
C ALA A 170 20.43 -12.31 8.06
N TRP A 171 20.11 -13.45 8.69
CA TRP A 171 18.86 -13.68 9.42
C TRP A 171 19.10 -13.42 10.91
N LYS A 172 18.37 -12.49 11.52
CA LYS A 172 18.49 -12.14 12.94
C LYS A 172 17.17 -12.23 13.68
#